data_AF-A0A948Z8N5-F1
#
_entry.id   AF-A0A948Z8N5-F1
#
_cell.length_a   1.000
_cell.length_b   1.000
_cell.length_c   1.000
_cell.angle_alpha   90.00
_cell.angle_beta   90.00
_cell.angle_gamma   90.00
#
_symmetry.space_group_name_H-M   'P 1'
#
loop_
_entity.id
_entity.type
_entity.pdbx_description
1 polymer ?
#
loop_
_entity_poly.entity_id
_entity_poly.type
_entity_poly.pdbx_seq_one_letter_code
_entity_poly.pdbx_strand_id
1 'polypeptide(L)'
;MTWVLVALWVTLGCIAIAMVIGIIDEMRRVPSNIRRTGLGIAFVASFASLWLLVTPLTLPAGGECGAPLMVLTEYGNPPVMHSAACGDLMRLYAVVGLVAALITPLLVLSTRGRKD
;
A
#
# COMPACT_ATOMS: atom_id res chain seq x y z
N MET A 1 -12.79 13.78 -1.26
CA MET A 1 -12.58 13.27 0.12
C MET A 1 -12.99 11.79 0.25
N THR A 2 -14.15 11.37 -0.23
CA THR A 2 -14.60 9.96 -0.17
C THR A 2 -13.62 8.97 -0.82
N TRP A 3 -13.14 9.24 -2.04
CA TRP A 3 -12.20 8.36 -2.74
C TRP A 3 -10.84 8.19 -2.05
N VAL A 4 -10.34 9.26 -1.45
CA VAL A 4 -9.13 9.27 -0.60
C VAL A 4 -9.34 8.31 0.57
N LEU A 5 -10.47 8.43 1.29
CA LEU A 5 -10.79 7.53 2.39
C LEU A 5 -10.93 6.07 1.93
N VAL A 6 -11.59 5.82 0.80
CA VAL A 6 -11.74 4.47 0.24
C VAL A 6 -10.38 3.85 -0.04
N ALA A 7 -9.49 4.55 -0.73
CA ALA A 7 -8.13 4.06 -1.01
C ALA A 7 -7.35 3.77 0.26
N LEU A 8 -7.43 4.66 1.26
CA LEU A 8 -6.78 4.47 2.55
C LEU A 8 -7.32 3.22 3.27
N TRP A 9 -8.64 3.05 3.31
CA TRP A 9 -9.29 1.88 3.93
C TRP A 9 -8.95 0.57 3.23
N VAL A 10 -8.89 0.57 1.89
CA VAL A 10 -8.48 -0.61 1.12
C VAL A 10 -7.03 -0.98 1.46
N THR A 11 -6.12 0.00 1.49
CA THR A 11 -4.72 -0.21 1.87
C THR A 11 -4.60 -0.77 3.29
N LEU A 12 -5.23 -0.13 4.27
CA LEU A 12 -5.22 -0.58 5.66
C LEU A 12 -5.84 -1.98 5.81
N GLY A 13 -6.93 -2.25 5.07
CA GLY A 13 -7.57 -3.56 5.03
C GLY A 13 -6.63 -4.65 4.53
N CYS A 14 -5.89 -4.40 3.45
CA CYS A 14 -4.92 -5.36 2.90
C CYS A 14 -3.79 -5.66 3.89
N ILE A 15 -3.27 -4.62 4.56
CA ILE A 15 -2.23 -4.76 5.58
C ILE A 15 -2.75 -5.56 6.77
N ALA A 16 -3.96 -5.23 7.27
CA ALA A 16 -4.58 -5.93 8.37
C ALA A 16 -4.82 -7.41 8.05
N ILE A 17 -5.33 -7.73 6.85
CA ILE A 17 -5.52 -9.10 6.38
C ILE A 17 -4.18 -9.85 6.36
N ALA A 18 -3.12 -9.27 5.80
CA ALA A 18 -1.81 -9.89 5.77
C ALA A 18 -1.24 -10.18 7.17
N MET A 19 -1.39 -9.23 8.11
CA MET A 19 -0.97 -9.41 9.50
C MET A 19 -1.77 -10.52 10.20
N VAL A 20 -3.10 -10.52 10.04
CA VAL A 20 -3.98 -11.55 10.63
C VAL A 20 -3.62 -12.94 10.11
N ILE A 21 -3.41 -13.08 8.79
CA ILE A 21 -2.99 -14.34 8.17
C ILE A 21 -1.66 -14.81 8.77
N GLY A 22 -0.69 -13.90 8.88
CA GLY A 22 0.62 -14.19 9.45
C GLY A 22 0.56 -14.66 10.90
N ILE A 23 -0.22 -13.98 11.75
CA ILE A 23 -0.42 -14.35 13.17
C ILE A 23 -1.09 -15.72 13.26
N ILE A 24 -2.14 -15.97 12.49
CA ILE A 24 -2.84 -17.26 12.48
C ILE A 24 -1.87 -18.39 12.09
N ASP A 25 -1.00 -18.17 11.12
CA ASP A 25 -0.05 -19.21 10.71
C ASP A 25 1.02 -19.49 11.75
N GLU A 26 1.53 -18.47 12.45
CA GLU A 26 2.52 -18.69 13.51
C GLU A 26 1.91 -19.42 14.72
N MET A 27 0.62 -19.21 14.99
CA MET A 27 -0.10 -19.91 16.06
C MET A 27 -0.49 -21.36 15.70
N ARG A 28 -0.70 -21.67 14.41
CA ARG A 28 -1.27 -22.97 13.97
C ARG A 28 -0.27 -23.92 13.32
N ARG A 29 0.91 -23.46 12.88
CA ARG A 29 1.85 -24.26 12.08
C ARG A 29 3.25 -24.27 12.68
N VAL A 30 3.96 -25.37 12.47
CA VAL A 30 5.38 -25.51 12.86
C VAL A 30 6.21 -24.35 12.29
N PRO A 31 7.14 -23.74 13.06
CA PRO A 31 7.96 -22.63 12.60
C PRO A 31 8.77 -23.00 11.36
N SER A 32 8.73 -22.12 10.35
CA SER A 32 9.51 -22.24 9.11
C SER A 32 10.14 -20.89 8.76
N ASN A 33 11.44 -20.92 8.41
CA ASN A 33 12.18 -19.71 8.03
C ASN A 33 11.57 -19.04 6.79
N ILE A 34 11.10 -19.82 5.80
CA ILE A 34 10.48 -19.30 4.58
C ILE A 34 9.23 -18.47 4.90
N ARG A 35 8.39 -18.97 5.82
CA ARG A 35 7.17 -18.27 6.24
C ARG A 35 7.50 -16.97 6.97
N ARG A 36 8.49 -16.99 7.87
CA ARG A 36 8.95 -15.79 8.59
C ARG A 36 9.51 -14.73 7.64
N THR A 37 10.30 -15.14 6.65
CA THR A 37 10.79 -14.25 5.59
C THR A 37 9.65 -13.67 4.77
N GLY A 38 8.68 -14.48 4.36
CA GLY A 38 7.48 -14.01 3.64
C GLY A 38 6.68 -12.97 4.41
N LEU A 39 6.48 -13.19 5.71
CA LEU A 39 5.82 -12.26 6.62
C LEU A 39 6.61 -10.96 6.79
N GLY A 40 7.95 -11.06 6.88
CA GLY A 40 8.84 -9.89 6.92
C GLY A 40 8.78 -9.06 5.65
N ILE A 41 8.85 -9.69 4.47
CA ILE A 41 8.71 -8.99 3.18
C ILE A 41 7.33 -8.34 3.06
N ALA A 42 6.27 -9.02 3.48
CA ALA A 42 4.92 -8.46 3.50
C ALA A 42 4.84 -7.22 4.41
N PHE A 43 5.49 -7.25 5.58
CA PHE A 43 5.54 -6.08 6.47
C PHE A 43 6.27 -4.89 5.84
N VAL A 44 7.41 -5.14 5.20
CA VAL A 44 8.16 -4.12 4.46
C VAL A 44 7.33 -3.55 3.30
N ALA A 45 6.65 -4.41 2.54
CA ALA A 45 5.76 -3.98 1.45
C ALA A 45 4.57 -3.16 1.97
N SER A 46 4.00 -3.54 3.12
CA SER A 46 2.94 -2.79 3.80
C SER A 46 3.40 -1.39 4.17
N PHE A 47 4.57 -1.28 4.80
CA PHE A 47 5.13 0.01 5.18
C PHE A 47 5.47 0.87 3.95
N ALA A 48 6.11 0.27 2.94
CA ALA A 48 6.42 0.94 1.68
C ALA A 48 5.15 1.45 0.98
N SER A 49 4.07 0.67 0.99
CA SER A 49 2.79 1.09 0.41
C SER A 49 2.23 2.35 1.08
N LEU A 50 2.20 2.38 2.42
CA LEU A 50 1.73 3.53 3.18
C LEU A 50 2.64 4.74 2.98
N TRP A 51 3.96 4.51 2.99
CA TRP A 51 4.94 5.56 2.76
C TRP A 51 4.75 6.22 1.40
N LEU A 52 4.58 5.43 0.33
CA LEU A 52 4.37 5.94 -1.03
C LEU A 52 3.05 6.70 -1.17
N LEU A 53 2.04 6.38 -0.38
CA LEU A 53 0.72 7.00 -0.46
C LEU A 53 0.63 8.32 0.32
N VAL A 54 1.30 8.40 1.46
CA VAL A 54 1.13 9.50 2.43
C VAL A 54 2.29 10.50 2.41
N THR A 55 3.49 10.08 1.99
CA THR A 55 4.65 10.98 1.98
C THR A 55 4.50 12.04 0.88
N PRO A 56 4.57 13.34 1.22
CA PRO A 56 4.54 14.42 0.22
C PRO A 56 5.68 14.27 -0.79
N LEU A 57 5.39 14.60 -2.06
CA LEU A 57 6.40 14.55 -3.12
C LEU A 57 7.02 15.93 -3.33
N THR A 58 8.31 15.97 -3.60
CA THR A 58 8.99 17.19 -4.05
C THR A 58 9.39 17.03 -5.52
N LEU A 59 9.09 18.04 -6.33
CA LEU A 59 9.51 18.13 -7.71
C LEU A 59 11.02 18.39 -7.77
N PRO A 60 11.73 17.91 -8.80
CA PRO A 60 13.16 18.18 -8.99
C PRO A 60 13.50 19.68 -9.08
N ALA A 61 12.52 20.49 -9.53
CA ALA A 61 12.64 21.95 -9.60
C ALA A 61 12.33 22.68 -8.27
N GLY A 62 12.21 21.95 -7.16
CA GLY A 62 11.95 22.52 -5.82
C GLY A 62 10.48 22.82 -5.51
N GLY A 63 9.54 22.42 -6.38
CA GLY A 63 8.10 22.55 -6.10
C GLY A 63 7.63 21.49 -5.12
N GLU A 64 6.80 21.86 -4.14
CA GLU A 64 6.19 20.90 -3.21
C GLU A 64 4.85 20.40 -3.77
N CYS A 65 4.71 19.08 -3.91
CA CYS A 65 3.45 18.41 -4.19
C CYS A 65 2.92 17.76 -2.91
N GLY A 66 1.60 17.68 -2.79
CA GLY A 66 0.97 17.01 -1.66
C GLY A 66 1.22 15.50 -1.63
N ALA A 67 0.58 14.82 -0.66
CA ALA A 67 0.60 13.36 -0.58
C ALA A 67 -0.03 12.73 -1.84
N PRO A 68 0.59 11.72 -2.47
CA PRO A 68 0.10 11.08 -3.70
C PRO A 68 -1.36 10.65 -3.67
N LEU A 69 -1.84 10.18 -2.51
CA LEU A 69 -3.23 9.73 -2.33
C LEU A 69 -4.25 10.88 -2.52
N MET A 70 -3.83 12.14 -2.39
CA MET A 70 -4.65 13.32 -2.67
C MET A 70 -5.00 13.47 -4.15
N VAL A 71 -4.34 12.78 -5.08
CA VAL A 71 -4.74 12.83 -6.49
C VAL A 71 -6.15 12.27 -6.72
N LEU A 72 -6.64 11.44 -5.78
CA LEU A 72 -7.99 10.91 -5.82
C LEU A 72 -9.09 11.97 -5.56
N THR A 73 -8.71 13.18 -5.13
CA THR A 73 -9.68 14.30 -5.03
C THR A 73 -10.14 14.79 -6.39
N GLU A 74 -9.42 14.49 -7.47
CA GLU A 74 -9.83 14.79 -8.85
C GLU A 74 -11.12 14.05 -9.25
N TYR A 75 -11.38 12.89 -8.64
CA TYR A 75 -12.61 12.11 -8.81
C TYR A 75 -13.74 12.50 -7.84
N GLY A 76 -13.48 13.50 -6.99
CA GLY A 76 -14.47 14.05 -6.05
C GLY A 76 -15.50 14.95 -6.72
N ASN A 77 -16.50 15.37 -5.95
CA ASN A 77 -17.48 16.36 -6.38
C ASN A 77 -17.62 17.46 -5.32
N PRO A 78 -17.21 18.72 -5.59
CA PRO A 78 -16.54 19.16 -6.83
C PRO A 78 -15.12 18.59 -6.97
N PRO A 79 -14.61 18.44 -8.21
CA PRO A 79 -13.25 17.95 -8.44
C PRO A 79 -12.21 19.01 -8.06
N VAL A 80 -11.15 18.58 -7.38
CA VAL A 80 -9.99 19.43 -7.07
C VAL A 80 -8.82 18.97 -7.93
N MET A 81 -8.48 19.78 -8.93
CA MET A 81 -7.44 19.49 -9.92
C MET A 81 -6.07 19.92 -9.40
N HIS A 82 -5.06 19.07 -9.59
CA HIS A 82 -3.66 19.38 -9.30
C HIS A 82 -2.96 19.95 -10.54
N SER A 83 -1.83 20.61 -10.35
CA SER A 83 -0.99 21.02 -11.49
C SER A 83 -0.54 19.79 -12.28
N ALA A 84 -0.44 19.88 -13.62
CA ALA A 84 -0.09 18.72 -14.45
C ALA A 84 1.23 18.04 -14.01
N ALA A 85 2.22 18.85 -13.62
CA ALA A 85 3.50 18.35 -13.12
C ALA A 85 3.38 17.54 -11.82
N CYS A 86 2.52 17.94 -10.87
CA CYS A 86 2.27 17.18 -9.66
C CYS A 86 1.31 16.00 -9.91
N GLY A 87 0.27 16.19 -10.74
CA GLY A 87 -0.76 15.19 -10.99
C GLY A 87 -0.20 13.88 -11.53
N ASP A 88 0.70 13.92 -12.52
CA ASP A 88 1.28 12.71 -13.12
C ASP A 88 2.16 11.93 -12.14
N LEU A 89 3.00 12.63 -11.38
CA LEU A 89 3.84 12.01 -10.34
C LEU A 89 2.98 11.44 -9.20
N MET A 90 1.99 12.19 -8.72
CA MET A 90 1.10 11.74 -7.64
C MET A 90 0.28 10.52 -8.09
N ARG A 91 -0.19 10.47 -9.34
CA ARG A 91 -0.87 9.27 -9.90
C ARG A 91 0.04 8.06 -9.91
N LEU A 92 1.28 8.21 -10.40
CA LEU A 92 2.23 7.10 -10.45
C LEU A 92 2.48 6.52 -9.05
N TYR A 93 2.82 7.37 -8.07
CA TYR A 93 3.08 6.95 -6.70
C TYR A 93 1.83 6.35 -6.02
N ALA A 94 0.65 6.92 -6.29
CA ALA A 94 -0.61 6.38 -5.78
C ALA A 94 -0.88 4.97 -6.33
N VAL A 95 -0.68 4.75 -7.63
CA VAL A 95 -0.84 3.42 -8.24
C VAL A 95 0.16 2.43 -7.67
N VAL A 96 1.45 2.78 -7.59
CA VAL A 96 2.48 1.88 -7.06
C VAL A 96 2.21 1.56 -5.58
N GLY A 97 1.83 2.55 -4.78
CA GLY A 97 1.47 2.35 -3.38
C GLY A 97 0.27 1.41 -3.22
N LEU A 98 -0.81 1.62 -3.98
CA LEU A 98 -1.99 0.75 -3.95
C LEU A 98 -1.67 -0.69 -4.40
N VAL A 99 -0.89 -0.85 -5.45
CA VAL A 99 -0.46 -2.17 -5.94
C VAL A 99 0.40 -2.89 -4.89
N ALA A 100 1.34 -2.19 -4.24
CA ALA A 100 2.14 -2.76 -3.16
C ALA A 100 1.27 -3.25 -1.99
N ALA A 101 0.23 -2.50 -1.63
CA ALA A 101 -0.73 -2.90 -0.61
C ALA A 101 -1.48 -4.18 -1.00
N LEU A 102 -1.95 -4.29 -2.25
CA LEU A 102 -2.67 -5.47 -2.77
C LEU A 102 -1.78 -6.71 -2.87
N ILE A 103 -0.49 -6.55 -3.19
CA ILE A 103 0.46 -7.67 -3.30
C ILE A 103 0.81 -8.24 -1.91
N THR A 104 0.72 -7.43 -0.85
CA THR A 104 1.07 -7.84 0.51
C THR A 104 0.36 -9.13 0.97
N PRO A 105 -0.99 -9.25 0.93
CA PRO A 105 -1.66 -10.50 1.31
C PRO A 105 -1.29 -11.67 0.38
N LEU A 106 -1.07 -11.41 -0.93
CA LEU A 106 -0.65 -12.43 -1.88
C LEU A 106 0.73 -13.00 -1.54
N LEU A 107 1.67 -12.16 -1.09
CA LEU A 107 3.00 -12.60 -0.63
C LEU A 107 2.88 -13.52 0.58
N VAL A 108 2.10 -13.14 1.59
CA VAL A 108 1.89 -14.00 2.77
C VAL A 108 1.27 -15.33 2.36
N LEU A 109 0.27 -15.32 1.46
CA LEU A 109 -0.35 -16.55 0.96
C LEU A 109 0.62 -17.42 0.15
N SER A 110 1.46 -16.83 -0.70
CA SER A 110 2.43 -17.56 -1.53
C SER A 110 3.50 -18.29 -0.72
N THR A 111 3.85 -17.76 0.46
CA THR A 111 4.85 -18.34 1.35
C THR A 111 4.27 -19.36 2.34
N ARG A 112 2.96 -19.64 2.28
CA ARG A 112 2.30 -20.61 3.18
C ARG A 112 2.78 -22.05 3.00
N GLY A 113 3.41 -22.39 1.87
CA GLY A 113 3.77 -23.76 1.52
C GLY A 113 2.53 -24.65 1.34
N ARG A 114 2.60 -25.60 0.39
CA ARG A 114 1.56 -26.63 0.26
C ARG A 114 1.57 -27.44 1.56
N LYS A 115 0.39 -27.71 2.14
CA LYS A 115 0.26 -28.73 3.18
C LYS A 115 0.62 -30.06 2.50
N ASP A 116 1.83 -30.54 2.75
CA ASP A 116 2.14 -31.95 2.66
C ASP A 116 1.80 -32.60 4.02
#